data_AF-A0A2R6FC71-F1
#
_entry.id   AF-A0A2R6FC71-F1
#
_cell.length_a   1.000
_cell.length_b   1.000
_cell.length_c   1.000
_cell.angle_alpha   90.00
_cell.angle_beta   90.00
_cell.angle_gamma   90.00
#
_symmetry.space_group_name_H-M   'P 1'
#
loop_
_entity.id
_entity.type
_entity.pdbx_description
1 polymer ?
#
loop_
_entity_poly.entity_id
_entity_poly.type
_entity_poly.pdbx_seq_one_letter_code
_entity_poly.pdbx_strand_id
1 'polypeptide(L)'
;DSATAMIRCADDRTISLEVAWAANQTETQEFVVRGTDAGARLDLGGEELSLIESGREGTDHVTETELTRGSINHTGWKGSDDRFLDAVGSGEPPTGNTVERALTVQRVMDGIYRSAEAGTCVSVDDE
;
A
#
# COMPACT_ATOMS: atom_id res chain seq x y z
N ASP A 1 17.98 11.60 -0.97
CA ASP A 1 17.64 10.74 -2.12
C ASP A 1 16.18 10.35 -1.99
N SER A 2 15.41 10.61 -3.04
CA SER A 2 13.95 10.42 -3.04
C SER A 2 13.42 10.16 -4.45
N ALA A 3 12.35 9.38 -4.53
CA ALA A 3 11.64 9.08 -5.76
C ALA A 3 10.13 9.28 -5.57
N THR A 4 9.50 9.85 -6.59
CA THR A 4 8.04 10.01 -6.68
C THR A 4 7.54 9.28 -7.92
N ALA A 5 6.48 8.50 -7.79
CA ALA A 5 5.82 7.85 -8.91
C ALA A 5 4.30 8.03 -8.85
N MET A 6 3.69 8.24 -10.01
CA MET A 6 2.24 8.24 -10.19
C MET A 6 1.86 7.08 -11.11
N ILE A 7 1.05 6.16 -10.58
CA ILE A 7 0.67 4.92 -11.28
C ILE A 7 -0.84 4.97 -11.51
N ARG A 8 -1.27 4.66 -12.73
CA ARG A 8 -2.68 4.45 -13.07
C ARG A 8 -2.95 2.96 -13.28
N CYS A 9 -3.89 2.42 -12.52
CA CYS A 9 -4.37 1.06 -12.67
C CYS A 9 -5.37 0.94 -13.83
N ALA A 10 -5.66 -0.30 -14.26
CA ALA A 10 -6.57 -0.58 -15.38
C ALA A 10 -8.01 -0.07 -15.16
N ASP A 11 -8.44 0.13 -13.92
CA ASP A 11 -9.76 0.64 -13.55
C ASP A 11 -9.72 2.09 -13.04
N ASP A 12 -8.79 2.88 -13.56
CA ASP A 12 -8.61 4.31 -13.28
C ASP A 12 -8.28 4.67 -11.82
N ARG A 13 -8.12 3.69 -10.92
CA ARG A 13 -7.52 3.92 -9.61
C ARG A 13 -6.09 4.42 -9.79
N THR A 14 -5.70 5.37 -8.94
CA THR A 14 -4.36 5.95 -8.97
C THR A 14 -3.61 5.65 -7.69
N ILE A 15 -2.30 5.51 -7.81
CA ILE A 15 -1.37 5.32 -6.69
C ILE A 15 -0.32 6.42 -6.79
N SER A 16 -0.18 7.20 -5.73
CA SER A 16 0.92 8.14 -5.52
C SER A 16 1.91 7.48 -4.59
N LEU A 17 3.12 7.20 -5.07
CA LEU A 17 4.21 6.59 -4.31
C LEU A 17 5.29 7.63 -4.07
N GLU A 18 5.64 7.81 -2.80
CA GLU A 18 6.75 8.67 -2.36
C GLU A 18 7.71 7.81 -1.53
N VAL A 19 8.99 7.83 -1.89
CA VAL A 19 10.04 7.12 -1.16
C VAL A 19 11.21 8.06 -0.94
N ALA A 20 11.69 8.16 0.29
CA ALA A 20 12.89 8.93 0.61
C ALA A 20 13.68 8.23 1.72
N TRP A 21 15.01 8.10 1.52
CA TRP A 21 15.88 7.41 2.49
C TRP A 21 16.79 8.35 3.28
N ALA A 22 16.93 9.59 2.82
CA ALA A 22 17.72 10.63 3.50
C ALA A 22 17.03 11.98 3.32
N ALA A 23 15.87 12.13 3.97
CA ALA A 23 15.08 13.36 3.96
C ALA A 23 15.08 14.00 5.35
N ASN A 24 15.04 15.33 5.40
CA ASN A 24 14.93 16.10 6.64
C ASN A 24 13.49 16.09 7.16
N GLN A 25 12.96 14.89 7.42
CA GLN A 25 11.60 14.64 7.86
C GLN A 25 11.58 13.53 8.91
N THR A 26 10.47 13.43 9.64
CA THR A 26 10.20 12.28 10.50
C THR A 26 10.09 11.01 9.65
N GLU A 27 10.60 9.90 10.16
CA GLU A 27 10.39 8.59 9.55
C GLU A 27 8.89 8.28 9.50
N THR A 28 8.41 7.90 8.32
CA THR A 28 7.01 7.51 8.10
C THR A 28 6.93 6.33 7.16
N GLN A 29 6.02 5.41 7.44
CA GLN A 29 5.68 4.30 6.56
C GLN A 29 4.17 4.10 6.59
N GLU A 30 3.45 4.83 5.74
CA GLU A 30 1.99 4.86 5.77
C GLU A 30 1.36 4.43 4.45
N PHE A 31 0.14 3.90 4.54
CA PHE A 31 -0.73 3.64 3.41
C PHE A 31 -2.02 4.45 3.59
N VAL A 32 -2.28 5.34 2.63
CA VAL A 32 -3.51 6.15 2.61
C VAL A 32 -4.38 5.70 1.44
N VAL A 33 -5.60 5.29 1.74
CA VAL A 33 -6.62 4.96 0.74
C VAL A 33 -7.69 6.05 0.78
N ARG A 34 -8.06 6.57 -0.39
CA ARG A 34 -9.15 7.55 -0.55
C ARG A 34 -10.26 6.91 -1.36
N GLY A 35 -11.36 6.58 -0.70
CA GLY A 35 -12.56 6.07 -1.32
C GLY A 35 -13.57 7.17 -1.61
N THR A 36 -14.71 6.76 -2.18
CA THR A 36 -15.83 7.66 -2.49
C THR A 36 -16.53 8.15 -1.22
N ASP A 37 -16.70 7.26 -0.23
CA ASP A 37 -17.45 7.54 0.99
C ASP A 37 -16.55 7.89 2.18
N ALA A 38 -15.34 7.32 2.21
CA ALA A 38 -14.40 7.46 3.31
C ALA A 38 -12.95 7.29 2.86
N GLY A 39 -12.03 7.78 3.67
CA GLY A 39 -10.60 7.47 3.60
C GLY A 39 -10.17 6.55 4.73
N ALA A 40 -9.01 5.91 4.54
CA ALA A 40 -8.35 5.14 5.59
C ALA A 40 -6.85 5.45 5.56
N ARG A 41 -6.23 5.50 6.74
CA ARG A 41 -4.78 5.64 6.92
C ARG A 41 -4.28 4.51 7.80
N LEU A 42 -3.29 3.78 7.32
CA LEU A 42 -2.63 2.70 8.05
C LEU A 42 -1.16 3.05 8.26
N ASP A 43 -0.71 3.10 9.50
CA ASP A 43 0.71 3.21 9.86
C ASP A 43 1.35 1.82 9.98
N LEU A 44 2.29 1.52 9.09
CA LEU A 44 3.05 0.28 9.13
C LEU A 44 4.16 0.37 10.17
N GLY A 45 4.25 -0.65 11.03
CA GLY A 45 5.21 -0.69 12.15
C GLY A 45 4.62 -0.30 13.51
N GLY A 46 3.43 0.29 13.52
CA GLY A 46 2.61 0.54 14.72
C GLY A 46 1.19 -0.05 14.65
N GLU A 47 0.72 -0.44 13.45
CA GLU A 47 -0.61 -1.02 13.19
C GLU A 47 -1.79 -0.14 13.59
N GLU A 48 -1.57 1.17 13.63
CA GLU A 48 -2.65 2.14 13.86
C GLU A 48 -3.41 2.34 12.55
N LEU A 49 -4.72 2.06 12.59
CA LEU A 49 -5.64 2.24 11.48
C LEU A 49 -6.66 3.34 11.83
N SER A 50 -6.61 4.45 11.11
CA SER A 50 -7.60 5.52 11.18
C SER A 50 -8.57 5.45 10.01
N LEU A 51 -9.87 5.57 10.30
CA LEU A 51 -10.92 5.85 9.31
C LEU A 51 -11.25 7.34 9.32
N ILE A 52 -11.39 7.93 8.13
CA ILE A 52 -11.63 9.35 7.95
C ILE A 52 -12.89 9.53 7.12
N GLU A 53 -13.91 10.17 7.69
CA GLU A 53 -15.23 10.32 7.07
C GLU A 53 -15.65 11.79 7.07
N SER A 54 -16.36 12.20 6.02
CA SER A 54 -17.00 13.53 5.96
C SER A 54 -18.49 13.42 6.22
N GLY A 55 -19.00 14.21 7.17
CA GLY A 55 -20.41 14.27 7.52
C GLY A 55 -21.03 15.64 7.26
N ARG A 56 -22.35 15.67 7.04
CA ARG A 56 -23.14 16.91 6.85
C ARG A 56 -24.24 17.08 7.91
N GLU A 57 -24.30 16.19 8.90
CA GLU A 57 -25.28 16.31 9.98
C GLU A 57 -24.95 17.54 10.83
N GLY A 58 -25.90 18.49 10.91
CA GLY A 58 -25.72 19.77 11.58
C GLY A 58 -24.87 20.76 10.77
N THR A 59 -23.55 20.58 10.78
CA THR A 59 -22.58 21.36 10.01
C THR A 59 -21.63 20.41 9.28
N ASP A 60 -21.05 20.86 8.16
CA ASP A 60 -19.98 20.10 7.50
C ASP A 60 -18.84 19.85 8.49
N HIS A 61 -18.45 18.58 8.62
CA HIS A 61 -17.41 18.15 9.54
C HIS A 61 -16.63 16.96 8.97
N VAL A 62 -15.44 16.75 9.54
CA VAL A 62 -14.61 15.57 9.30
C VAL A 62 -14.47 14.83 10.63
N THR A 63 -14.71 13.53 10.60
CA THR A 63 -14.54 12.63 11.74
C THR A 63 -13.37 11.72 11.45
N GLU A 64 -12.45 11.60 12.41
CA GLU A 64 -11.41 10.59 12.42
C GLU A 64 -11.72 9.58 13.53
N THR A 65 -11.76 8.30 13.17
CA THR A 65 -12.00 7.20 14.10
C THR A 65 -10.79 6.27 14.09
N GLU A 66 -10.13 6.16 15.24
CA GLU A 66 -9.03 5.21 15.45
C GLU A 66 -9.57 3.81 15.77
N LEU A 67 -9.18 2.82 14.96
CA LEU A 67 -9.54 1.43 15.16
C LEU A 67 -8.53 0.73 16.06
N THR A 68 -8.79 0.78 17.37
CA THR A 68 -7.91 0.21 18.42
C THR A 68 -8.09 -1.28 18.67
N ARG A 69 -9.07 -1.93 18.02
CA ARG A 69 -9.36 -3.37 18.16
C ARG A 69 -9.49 -4.03 16.79
N GLY A 70 -8.36 -4.42 16.23
CA GLY A 70 -8.26 -5.44 15.19
C GLY A 70 -7.15 -6.41 15.59
N SER A 71 -7.45 -7.70 15.79
CA SER A 71 -6.39 -8.68 16.03
C SER A 71 -6.03 -9.35 14.72
N ILE A 72 -4.94 -8.93 14.11
CA ILE A 72 -4.18 -9.82 13.25
C ILE A 72 -3.29 -10.62 14.21
N ASN A 73 -3.43 -11.96 14.23
CA ASN A 73 -2.75 -12.79 15.25
C ASN A 73 -1.24 -12.50 15.31
N HIS A 74 -0.62 -12.36 14.14
CA HIS A 74 0.78 -12.02 13.98
C HIS A 74 0.95 -11.10 12.76
N THR A 75 1.82 -10.11 12.91
CA THR A 75 2.09 -9.09 11.90
C THR A 75 3.57 -8.98 11.61
N GLY A 76 3.92 -8.16 10.62
CA GLY A 76 5.30 -7.96 10.19
C GLY A 76 6.01 -9.29 9.86
N TRP A 77 7.25 -9.41 10.32
CA TRP A 77 8.09 -10.58 10.10
C TRP A 77 7.50 -11.85 10.69
N LYS A 78 7.02 -11.78 11.94
CA LYS A 78 6.45 -12.95 12.61
C LYS A 78 5.23 -13.48 11.86
N GLY A 79 4.31 -12.59 11.46
CA GLY A 79 3.14 -13.00 10.66
C GLY A 79 3.51 -13.59 9.31
N SER A 80 4.61 -13.12 8.71
CA SER A 80 5.13 -13.66 7.44
C SER A 80 5.72 -15.06 7.63
N ASP A 81 6.51 -15.26 8.70
CA ASP A 81 7.12 -16.54 9.05
C ASP A 81 6.04 -17.59 9.37
N ASP A 82 5.05 -17.23 10.19
CA ASP A 82 3.95 -18.13 10.54
C ASP A 82 3.14 -18.52 9.31
N ARG A 83 2.82 -17.56 8.42
CA ARG A 83 2.13 -17.83 7.16
C ARG A 83 2.91 -18.76 6.24
N PHE A 84 4.24 -18.64 6.22
CA PHE A 84 5.10 -19.53 5.45
C PHE A 84 5.07 -20.95 6.02
N LEU A 85 5.24 -21.09 7.34
CA LEU A 85 5.21 -22.39 8.01
C LEU A 85 3.85 -23.08 7.86
N ASP A 86 2.75 -22.34 7.94
CA ASP A 86 1.39 -22.85 7.73
C ASP A 86 1.23 -23.43 6.31
N ALA A 87 1.70 -22.72 5.28
CA ALA A 87 1.64 -23.18 3.89
C ALA A 87 2.48 -24.44 3.65
N VAL A 88 3.67 -24.52 4.28
CA VAL A 88 4.51 -25.73 4.22
C VAL A 88 3.84 -26.90 4.93
N GLY A 89 3.23 -26.65 6.11
CA GLY A 89 2.58 -27.67 6.92
C GLY A 89 1.29 -28.22 6.29
N SER A 90 0.50 -27.37 5.64
CA SER A 90 -0.73 -27.77 4.95
C SER A 90 -0.46 -28.39 3.58
N GLY A 91 0.68 -28.07 2.95
CA GLY A 91 0.96 -28.43 1.57
C GLY A 91 0.13 -27.64 0.55
N GLU A 92 -0.61 -26.61 1.00
CA GLU A 92 -1.38 -25.72 0.15
C GLU A 92 -0.59 -24.43 -0.12
N PRO A 93 -0.53 -23.97 -1.39
CA PRO A 93 0.19 -22.75 -1.72
C PRO A 93 -0.47 -21.53 -1.05
N PRO A 94 0.31 -20.52 -0.65
CA PRO A 94 -0.24 -19.33 -0.02
C PRO A 94 -1.12 -18.55 -1.00
N THR A 95 -2.25 -18.04 -0.52
CA THR A 95 -3.20 -17.24 -1.33
C THR A 95 -2.70 -15.82 -1.68
N GLY A 96 -1.54 -15.43 -1.14
CA GLY A 96 -0.93 -14.12 -1.33
C GLY A 96 0.58 -14.23 -1.37
N ASN A 97 1.24 -13.15 -1.81
CA ASN A 97 2.69 -13.12 -2.06
C ASN A 97 3.17 -14.26 -2.99
N THR A 98 2.37 -14.58 -4.01
CA THR A 98 2.74 -15.58 -5.02
C THR A 98 3.82 -15.04 -5.96
N VAL A 99 4.45 -15.94 -6.72
CA VAL A 99 5.48 -15.58 -7.71
C VAL A 99 4.91 -14.63 -8.78
N GLU A 100 3.66 -14.84 -9.20
CA GLU A 100 2.99 -13.99 -10.19
C GLU A 100 2.82 -12.57 -9.66
N ARG A 101 2.40 -12.42 -8.39
CA ARG A 101 2.29 -11.10 -7.75
C ARG A 101 3.66 -10.43 -7.62
N ALA A 102 4.70 -11.19 -7.27
CA ALA A 102 6.05 -10.67 -7.20
C ALA A 102 6.54 -10.17 -8.58
N LEU A 103 6.26 -10.93 -9.65
CA LEU A 103 6.57 -10.51 -11.01
C LEU A 103 5.80 -9.24 -11.41
N THR A 104 4.52 -9.11 -11.03
CA THR A 104 3.77 -7.86 -11.24
C THR A 104 4.46 -6.68 -10.57
N VAL A 105 4.92 -6.82 -9.32
CA VAL A 105 5.66 -5.76 -8.63
C VAL A 105 6.94 -5.40 -9.37
N GLN A 106 7.71 -6.39 -9.84
CA GLN A 106 8.94 -6.14 -10.60
C GLN A 106 8.66 -5.38 -11.91
N ARG A 107 7.59 -5.73 -12.63
CA ARG A 107 7.18 -5.03 -13.86
C ARG A 107 6.77 -3.59 -13.60
N VAL A 108 6.08 -3.31 -12.49
CA VAL A 108 5.74 -1.94 -12.08
C VAL A 108 7.00 -1.14 -11.75
N MET A 109 7.94 -1.73 -11.00
CA MET A 109 9.22 -1.08 -10.68
C MET A 109 10.02 -0.76 -11.95
N ASP A 110 10.14 -1.71 -12.86
CA ASP A 110 10.77 -1.49 -14.17
C ASP A 110 10.07 -0.37 -14.96
N GLY A 111 8.74 -0.33 -14.98
CA GLY A 111 7.96 0.75 -15.59
C GLY A 111 8.26 2.13 -14.99
N ILE A 112 8.45 2.23 -13.66
CA ILE A 112 8.84 3.48 -13.00
C ILE A 112 10.21 3.94 -13.48
N TYR A 113 11.20 3.03 -13.57
CA TYR A 113 12.53 3.38 -14.08
C TYR A 113 12.49 3.81 -15.55
N ARG A 114 11.79 3.05 -16.41
CA ARG A 114 11.60 3.44 -17.83
C ARG A 114 10.89 4.78 -17.98
N SER A 115 9.88 5.06 -17.15
CA SER A 115 9.19 6.35 -17.15
C SER A 115 10.11 7.50 -16.76
N ALA A 116 10.96 7.30 -15.75
CA ALA A 116 11.93 8.29 -15.31
C ALA A 116 12.99 8.59 -16.39
N GLU A 117 13.47 7.57 -17.10
CA GLU A 117 14.41 7.74 -18.22
C GLU A 117 13.77 8.43 -19.42
N ALA A 118 12.53 8.07 -19.76
CA ALA A 118 11.83 8.63 -20.91
C ALA A 118 11.21 10.02 -20.65
N GLY A 119 11.06 10.41 -19.37
CA GLY A 119 10.40 11.66 -18.97
C GLY A 119 8.91 11.71 -19.32
N THR A 120 8.27 10.56 -19.51
CA THR A 120 6.87 10.45 -19.91
C THR A 120 6.21 9.19 -19.34
N CYS A 121 4.89 9.08 -19.43
CA CYS A 121 4.16 7.90 -19.01
C CYS A 121 4.49 6.70 -19.90
N VAL A 122 4.70 5.52 -19.29
CA VAL A 122 4.91 4.25 -19.99
C VAL A 122 3.86 3.22 -19.55
N SER A 123 3.56 2.28 -20.43
CA SER A 123 2.71 1.12 -20.11
C SER A 123 3.54 0.02 -19.44
N VAL A 124 2.91 -0.65 -18.46
CA VAL A 124 3.49 -1.82 -17.77
C VAL A 124 3.19 -3.13 -18.51
N ASP A 125 2.16 -3.14 -19.37
CA ASP A 125 1.66 -4.33 -20.06
C ASP A 125 2.29 -4.54 -21.45
N ASP A 126 3.29 -3.75 -21.85
CA ASP A 126 3.93 -3.86 -23.16
C ASP A 126 4.90 -5.07 -23.21
N GLU A 127 4.35 -6.29 -23.30
CA GLU A 127 4.95 -7.45 -23.99
C GLU A 127 3.98 -7.99 -25.06
#